data_AF-A0A6P4FAC5-F1
#
_entry.id   AF-A0A6P4FAC5-F1
#
_cell.length_a   1.000
_cell.length_b   1.000
_cell.length_c   1.000
_cell.angle_alpha   90.00
_cell.angle_beta   90.00
_cell.angle_gamma   90.00
#
_symmetry.space_group_name_H-M   'P 1'
#
loop_
_entity.id
_entity.type
_entity.pdbx_description
1 polymer ?
#
loop_
_entity_poly.entity_id
_entity_poly.type
_entity_poly.pdbx_seq_one_letter_code
_entity_poly.pdbx_strand_id
1 'polypeptide(L)'
;MTKFSICLLLVVLAIASTQADGDRRPCAGRCTGHPLSSGKSVCIRNKATNVCTRLPACRLREKNCVRRDNGLEPIRETCITRCRNIPGSSGVGQCATRLRPRPQSDSKRVRECQRRVCHDDKNAGCWRDQQGACILQTRCEAQRRNCVRNPLNQWVRASQWSCKGNVVGGGIRRCRTRPIIIKD
;
A
#
# COMPACT_ATOMS: atom_id res chain seq x y z
N MET A 1 -9.74 24.33 57.48
CA MET A 1 -9.09 23.29 56.65
C MET A 1 -9.54 23.31 55.18
N THR A 2 -10.82 23.55 54.87
CA THR A 2 -11.37 23.48 53.48
C THR A 2 -10.94 24.62 52.55
N LYS A 3 -10.77 25.85 53.07
CA LYS A 3 -10.40 27.03 52.26
C LYS A 3 -8.98 26.94 51.67
N PHE A 4 -8.03 26.37 52.42
CA PHE A 4 -6.65 26.18 51.96
C PHE A 4 -6.55 25.13 50.84
N SER A 5 -7.32 24.05 50.92
CA SER A 5 -7.39 23.03 49.85
C SER A 5 -7.99 23.60 48.56
N ILE A 6 -8.98 24.50 48.65
CA ILE A 6 -9.58 25.16 47.49
C ILE A 6 -8.57 26.11 46.82
N CYS A 7 -7.83 26.90 47.60
CA CYS A 7 -6.77 27.76 47.04
C CYS A 7 -5.66 26.96 46.36
N LEU A 8 -5.24 25.84 46.94
CA LEU A 8 -4.24 24.96 46.32
C LEU A 8 -4.74 24.35 45.01
N LEU A 9 -6.01 23.93 44.95
CA LEU A 9 -6.63 23.44 43.72
C LEU A 9 -6.67 24.52 42.63
N LEU A 10 -7.01 25.76 42.98
CA LEU A 10 -7.04 26.88 42.03
C LEU A 10 -5.64 27.23 41.51
N VAL A 11 -4.62 27.19 42.36
CA VAL A 11 -3.22 27.40 41.96
C VAL A 11 -2.72 26.29 41.05
N VAL A 12 -3.05 25.02 41.35
CA VAL A 12 -2.71 23.89 40.47
C VAL A 12 -3.42 23.99 39.11
N LEU A 13 -4.68 24.43 39.08
CA LEU A 13 -5.43 24.68 37.84
C LEU A 13 -4.83 25.83 37.01
N ALA A 14 -4.34 26.91 37.65
CA ALA A 14 -3.67 28.02 36.98
C ALA A 14 -2.27 27.65 36.44
N ILE A 15 -1.55 26.75 37.11
CA ILE A 15 -0.25 26.26 36.65
C ILE A 15 -0.42 25.21 35.53
N ALA A 16 -1.52 24.46 35.52
CA ALA A 16 -1.83 23.52 34.45
C ALA A 16 -2.27 24.23 33.15
N SER A 17 -2.97 25.37 33.24
CA SER A 17 -3.42 26.11 32.06
C SER A 17 -2.29 26.85 31.33
N THR A 18 -1.23 27.24 32.04
CA THR A 18 -0.06 27.91 31.44
C THR A 18 0.92 26.94 30.77
N GLN A 19 0.86 25.65 31.11
CA GLN A 19 1.70 24.61 30.49
C GLN A 19 1.06 23.95 29.25
N ALA A 20 -0.20 24.30 28.92
CA ALA A 20 -0.86 23.85 27.70
C ALA A 20 -0.38 24.62 26.44
N ASP A 21 0.37 25.71 26.61
CA ASP A 21 1.01 26.46 25.51
C ASP A 21 2.37 25.81 25.17
N GLY A 22 2.31 24.52 24.84
CA GLY A 22 3.47 23.74 24.46
C GLY A 22 4.15 24.33 23.22
N ASP A 23 5.34 24.89 23.42
CA ASP A 23 6.43 24.92 22.43
C ASP A 23 6.11 25.68 21.12
N ARG A 24 5.36 26.78 21.19
CA ARG A 24 5.14 27.71 20.07
C ARG A 24 6.40 28.52 19.77
N ARG A 25 7.39 27.88 19.14
CA ARG A 25 8.51 28.62 18.53
C ARG A 25 7.94 29.55 17.44
N PRO A 26 8.24 30.86 17.46
CA PRO A 26 7.78 31.79 16.44
C PRO A 26 8.27 31.33 15.06
N CYS A 27 7.43 31.50 14.05
CA CYS A 27 7.78 31.10 12.68
C CYS A 27 9.06 31.80 12.22
N ALA A 28 10.13 31.02 12.07
CA ALA A 28 11.37 31.48 11.46
C ALA A 28 11.09 32.03 10.05
N GLY A 29 11.80 33.10 9.68
CA GLY A 29 11.46 34.06 8.63
C GLY A 29 11.03 33.54 7.25
N ARG A 30 10.51 34.47 6.43
CA ARG A 30 9.98 34.21 5.09
C ARG A 30 11.03 33.53 4.21
N CYS A 31 10.63 32.54 3.40
CA CYS A 31 11.57 31.97 2.44
C CYS A 31 11.92 33.03 1.37
N THR A 32 13.10 33.64 1.51
CA THR A 32 13.68 34.60 0.57
C THR A 32 14.27 33.81 -0.60
N GLY A 33 13.49 33.70 -1.67
CA GLY A 33 13.81 32.83 -2.80
C GLY A 33 15.03 33.28 -3.59
N HIS A 34 16.07 32.45 -3.58
CA HIS A 34 16.77 32.13 -4.82
C HIS A 34 16.71 30.62 -5.06
N PRO A 35 16.05 30.16 -6.15
CA PRO A 35 15.96 28.73 -6.47
C PRO A 35 17.32 28.08 -6.73
N LEU A 36 18.38 28.89 -6.92
CA LEU A 36 19.74 28.44 -7.17
C LEU A 36 20.52 28.00 -5.91
N SER A 37 20.17 28.44 -4.69
CA SER A 37 21.12 28.32 -3.56
C SER A 37 20.82 27.25 -2.51
N SER A 38 19.72 26.47 -2.60
CA SER A 38 19.41 25.46 -1.55
C SER A 38 18.68 24.19 -2.02
N GLY A 39 18.89 23.81 -3.28
CA GLY A 39 19.05 22.41 -3.73
C GLY A 39 17.95 21.34 -3.56
N LYS A 40 16.86 21.52 -2.80
CA LYS A 40 15.85 20.46 -2.59
C LYS A 40 14.41 20.98 -2.69
N SER A 41 13.76 20.64 -3.81
CA SER A 41 12.32 20.75 -3.98
C SER A 41 11.61 19.57 -3.33
N VAL A 42 10.49 19.82 -2.66
CA VAL A 42 9.60 18.81 -2.09
C VAL A 42 8.31 18.73 -2.91
N CYS A 43 7.60 17.60 -2.78
CA CYS A 43 6.31 17.38 -3.42
C CYS A 43 5.24 17.23 -2.34
N ILE A 44 4.10 17.89 -2.51
CA ILE A 44 2.91 17.70 -1.68
C ILE A 44 1.75 17.26 -2.58
N ARG A 45 0.83 16.46 -2.04
CA ARG A 45 -0.34 15.95 -2.77
C ARG A 45 -1.62 16.31 -2.03
N ASN A 46 -2.54 16.96 -2.73
CA ASN A 46 -3.93 17.00 -2.33
C ASN A 46 -4.59 15.65 -2.67
N LYS A 47 -5.06 14.93 -1.66
CA LYS A 47 -5.68 13.61 -1.84
C LYS A 47 -7.06 13.70 -2.49
N ALA A 48 -7.82 14.76 -2.22
CA ALA A 48 -9.18 14.94 -2.74
C ALA A 48 -9.19 15.23 -4.24
N THR A 49 -8.30 16.10 -4.71
CA THR A 49 -8.26 16.52 -6.12
C THR A 49 -7.18 15.82 -6.95
N ASN A 50 -6.34 14.99 -6.30
CA ASN A 50 -5.15 14.36 -6.90
C ASN A 50 -4.16 15.36 -7.54
N VAL A 51 -4.20 16.62 -7.13
CA VAL A 51 -3.27 17.66 -7.56
C VAL A 51 -2.00 17.60 -6.71
N CYS A 52 -0.85 17.74 -7.36
CA CYS A 52 0.46 17.82 -6.73
C CYS A 52 1.01 19.25 -6.82
N THR A 53 1.75 19.66 -5.81
CA THR A 53 2.50 20.91 -5.82
C THR A 53 3.95 20.63 -5.53
N ARG A 54 4.83 21.12 -6.40
CA ARG A 54 6.26 21.16 -6.19
C ARG A 54 6.62 22.52 -5.61
N LEU A 55 7.39 22.55 -4.56
CA LEU A 55 7.87 23.79 -3.96
C LEU A 55 9.20 23.58 -3.23
N PRO A 56 9.99 24.63 -2.96
CA PRO A 56 11.15 24.53 -2.11
C PRO A 56 10.79 24.06 -0.69
N ALA A 57 11.67 23.28 -0.06
CA ALA A 57 11.45 22.78 1.30
C ALA A 57 11.21 23.91 2.33
N CYS A 58 11.94 25.03 2.21
CA CYS A 58 11.73 26.23 3.05
C CYS A 58 10.27 26.71 3.02
N ARG A 59 9.66 26.72 1.83
CA ARG A 59 8.32 27.25 1.60
C ARG A 59 7.25 26.32 2.17
N LEU A 60 7.53 25.01 2.25
CA LEU A 60 6.68 24.06 2.96
C LEU A 60 6.75 24.26 4.47
N ARG A 61 7.95 24.49 5.02
CA ARG A 61 8.15 24.78 6.45
C ARG A 61 7.41 26.05 6.86
N GLU A 62 7.52 27.11 6.08
CA GLU A 62 6.80 28.37 6.29
C GLU A 62 5.27 28.14 6.30
N LYS A 63 4.73 27.45 5.29
CA LYS A 63 3.30 27.09 5.24
C LYS A 63 2.86 26.26 6.45
N ASN A 64 3.65 25.27 6.85
CA ASN A 64 3.32 24.42 8.00
C ASN A 64 3.41 25.16 9.32
N CYS A 65 4.27 26.18 9.41
CA CYS A 65 4.34 27.03 10.59
C CYS A 65 3.06 27.87 10.74
N VAL A 66 2.63 28.56 9.67
CA VAL A 66 1.36 29.30 9.67
C VAL A 66 0.18 28.37 10.00
N ARG A 67 0.16 27.15 9.47
CA ARG A 67 -0.89 26.17 9.79
C ARG A 67 -0.88 25.79 11.27
N ARG A 68 0.30 25.58 11.87
CA ARG A 68 0.44 25.29 13.29
C ARG A 68 -0.10 26.43 14.16
N ASP A 69 0.21 27.68 13.82
CA ASP A 69 -0.30 28.85 14.56
C ASP A 69 -1.83 28.93 14.52
N ASN A 70 -2.43 28.49 13.42
CA ASN A 70 -3.89 28.40 13.24
C ASN A 70 -4.50 27.07 13.74
N GLY A 71 -3.75 26.23 14.46
CA GLY A 71 -4.23 24.93 14.96
C GLY A 71 -4.53 23.88 13.88
N LEU A 72 -4.06 24.07 12.65
CA LEU A 72 -4.28 23.18 11.53
C LEU A 72 -3.18 22.13 11.40
N GLU A 73 -3.53 20.92 10.97
CA GLU A 73 -2.55 19.85 10.74
C GLU A 73 -1.52 20.27 9.66
N PRO A 74 -0.20 20.02 9.88
CA PRO A 74 0.83 20.27 8.88
C PRO A 74 0.61 19.49 7.57
N ILE A 75 0.94 20.14 6.45
CA ILE A 75 0.97 19.52 5.14
C ILE A 75 2.16 18.55 5.08
N ARG A 76 1.87 17.29 4.74
CA ARG A 76 2.88 16.24 4.63
C ARG A 76 3.45 16.17 3.21
N GLU A 77 4.75 15.90 3.15
CA GLU A 77 5.42 15.57 1.90
C GLU A 77 4.93 14.23 1.34
N THR A 78 4.98 14.11 0.02
CA THR A 78 4.77 12.87 -0.72
C THR A 78 6.03 12.54 -1.52
N CYS A 79 6.10 11.33 -2.09
CA CYS A 79 7.22 10.93 -2.93
C CYS A 79 7.46 11.97 -4.03
N ILE A 80 8.69 12.49 -4.12
CA ILE A 80 9.07 13.53 -5.10
C ILE A 80 8.75 13.13 -6.55
N THR A 81 8.79 11.83 -6.84
CA THR A 81 8.44 11.24 -8.14
C THR A 81 6.98 11.49 -8.55
N ARG A 82 6.08 11.85 -7.62
CA ARG A 82 4.70 12.26 -7.92
C ARG A 82 4.62 13.64 -8.57
N CYS A 83 5.64 14.48 -8.39
CA CYS A 83 5.75 15.79 -9.01
C CYS A 83 6.64 15.79 -10.27
N ARG A 84 7.00 14.64 -10.82
CA ARG A 84 7.93 14.54 -11.98
C ARG A 84 7.43 15.23 -13.26
N ASN A 85 6.11 15.40 -13.40
CA ASN A 85 5.50 16.09 -14.54
C ASN A 85 5.42 17.62 -14.33
N ILE A 86 5.85 18.12 -13.17
CA ILE A 86 5.84 19.56 -12.85
C ILE A 86 7.25 20.10 -13.15
N PRO A 87 7.40 20.95 -14.19
CA PRO A 87 8.70 21.49 -14.57
C PRO A 87 9.23 22.47 -13.51
N GLY A 88 10.55 22.62 -13.44
CA GLY A 88 11.22 23.55 -12.54
C GLY A 88 11.24 23.14 -11.06
N SER A 89 11.66 24.09 -10.21
CA SER A 89 11.77 23.92 -8.75
C SER A 89 10.45 24.18 -8.00
N SER A 90 9.47 24.76 -8.68
CA SER A 90 8.16 25.11 -8.11
C SER A 90 7.06 25.08 -9.17
N GLY A 91 5.89 24.58 -8.82
CA GLY A 91 4.73 24.55 -9.71
C GLY A 91 3.59 23.68 -9.18
N VAL A 92 2.45 23.72 -9.87
CA VAL A 92 1.25 22.94 -9.54
C VAL A 92 0.84 22.15 -10.78
N GLY A 93 0.41 20.90 -10.59
CA GLY A 93 -0.07 20.08 -11.70
C GLY A 93 -0.66 18.76 -11.24
N GLN A 94 -1.12 17.96 -12.18
CA GLN A 94 -1.62 16.61 -11.87
C GLN A 94 -0.49 15.73 -11.32
N CYS A 95 -0.78 15.01 -10.24
CA CYS A 95 0.19 14.08 -9.69
C CYS A 95 0.50 12.96 -10.68
N ALA A 96 1.78 12.78 -11.02
CA ALA A 96 2.22 11.69 -11.86
C ALA A 96 1.89 10.33 -11.24
N THR A 97 1.54 9.35 -12.07
CA THR A 97 1.31 7.97 -11.64
C THR A 97 2.52 7.42 -10.87
N ARG A 98 2.28 6.55 -9.88
CA ARG A 98 3.37 5.97 -9.09
C ARG A 98 4.25 5.12 -10.03
N LEU A 99 5.54 5.42 -10.07
CA LEU A 99 6.54 4.68 -10.86
C LEU A 99 6.63 3.19 -10.49
N ARG A 100 6.23 2.84 -9.27
CA ARG A 100 5.92 1.47 -8.88
C ARG A 100 4.55 1.46 -8.20
N PRO A 101 3.57 0.70 -8.71
CA PRO A 101 2.50 0.24 -7.85
C PRO A 101 3.18 -0.52 -6.72
N ARG A 102 3.25 0.07 -5.52
CA ARG A 102 3.49 -0.74 -4.32
C ARG A 102 2.36 -1.76 -4.34
N PRO A 103 2.61 -3.08 -4.35
CA PRO A 103 1.54 -4.05 -4.26
C PRO A 103 0.81 -3.75 -2.96
N GLN A 104 -0.35 -3.12 -3.07
CA GLN A 104 -1.18 -2.82 -1.93
C GLN A 104 -1.67 -4.18 -1.41
N SER A 105 -1.33 -4.49 -0.17
CA SER A 105 -1.95 -5.55 0.65
C SER A 105 -1.90 -7.02 0.21
N ASP A 106 -1.62 -7.37 -1.04
CA ASP A 106 -1.58 -8.78 -1.45
C ASP A 106 -0.45 -9.55 -0.76
N SER A 107 0.69 -8.92 -0.47
CA SER A 107 1.83 -9.65 0.12
C SER A 107 1.52 -10.31 1.48
N LYS A 108 0.71 -9.70 2.36
CA LYS A 108 0.36 -10.32 3.65
C LYS A 108 -0.66 -11.44 3.45
N ARG A 109 -1.75 -11.17 2.71
CA ARG A 109 -2.81 -12.15 2.42
C ARG A 109 -2.29 -13.34 1.63
N VAL A 110 -1.45 -13.11 0.63
CA VAL A 110 -0.77 -14.13 -0.17
C VAL A 110 0.15 -14.97 0.70
N ARG A 111 1.00 -14.33 1.53
CA ARG A 111 1.89 -15.07 2.45
C ARG A 111 1.10 -15.92 3.43
N GLU A 112 0.02 -15.38 3.98
CA GLU A 112 -0.85 -16.10 4.91
C GLU A 112 -1.54 -17.28 4.21
N CYS A 113 -2.07 -17.08 3.01
CA CYS A 113 -2.66 -18.13 2.18
C CYS A 113 -1.66 -19.25 1.86
N GLN A 114 -0.42 -18.90 1.50
CA GLN A 114 0.64 -19.88 1.21
C GLN A 114 1.14 -20.62 2.46
N ARG A 115 1.08 -19.98 3.65
CA ARG A 115 1.49 -20.55 4.94
C ARG A 115 0.43 -21.42 5.60
N ARG A 116 -0.79 -21.49 5.06
CA ARG A 116 -1.83 -22.37 5.60
C ARG A 116 -1.31 -23.82 5.66
N VAL A 117 -1.51 -24.43 6.82
CA VAL A 117 -1.14 -25.82 7.08
C VAL A 117 -2.05 -26.70 6.23
N CYS A 118 -1.46 -27.70 5.58
CA CYS A 118 -2.17 -28.69 4.82
C CYS A 118 -2.32 -29.94 5.67
N HIS A 119 -3.54 -30.28 6.05
CA HIS A 119 -3.82 -31.51 6.78
C HIS A 119 -3.99 -32.66 5.79
N ASP A 120 -3.13 -33.68 5.91
CA ASP A 120 -3.24 -35.04 5.35
C ASP A 120 -3.60 -35.20 3.86
N ASP A 121 -3.27 -34.21 3.05
CA ASP A 121 -3.55 -34.25 1.62
C ASP A 121 -2.39 -34.88 0.82
N LYS A 122 -2.30 -36.21 0.90
CA LYS A 122 -1.28 -37.01 0.19
C LYS A 122 -1.72 -37.43 -1.21
N ASN A 123 -3.01 -37.28 -1.53
CA ASN A 123 -3.57 -37.81 -2.77
C ASN A 123 -3.52 -36.76 -3.88
N ALA A 124 -2.60 -36.95 -4.82
CA ALA A 124 -2.52 -36.11 -6.00
C ALA A 124 -3.72 -36.36 -6.95
N GLY A 125 -4.30 -35.28 -7.45
CA GLY A 125 -5.37 -35.29 -8.44
C GLY A 125 -4.98 -34.50 -9.69
N CYS A 126 -5.80 -34.62 -10.74
CA CYS A 126 -5.64 -33.78 -11.92
C CYS A 126 -6.31 -32.42 -11.69
N TRP A 127 -5.60 -31.36 -12.02
CA TRP A 127 -6.09 -29.98 -11.93
C TRP A 127 -5.90 -29.29 -13.27
N ARG A 128 -6.89 -28.49 -13.68
CA ARG A 128 -6.84 -27.69 -14.91
C ARG A 128 -7.01 -26.22 -14.62
N ASP A 129 -6.49 -25.37 -15.49
CA ASP A 129 -6.77 -23.94 -15.49
C ASP A 129 -7.69 -23.55 -16.68
N GLN A 130 -8.08 -22.28 -16.77
CA GLN A 130 -8.99 -21.80 -17.81
C GLN A 130 -8.35 -21.82 -19.21
N GLN A 131 -7.02 -21.86 -19.27
CA GLN A 131 -6.23 -21.88 -20.51
C GLN A 131 -6.04 -23.30 -21.05
N GLY A 132 -6.60 -24.32 -20.39
CA GLY A 132 -6.50 -25.72 -20.81
C GLY A 132 -5.17 -26.37 -20.43
N ALA A 133 -4.41 -25.77 -19.51
CA ALA A 133 -3.27 -26.42 -18.91
C ALA A 133 -3.73 -27.38 -17.81
N CYS A 134 -3.01 -28.48 -17.63
CA CYS A 134 -3.26 -29.55 -16.66
C CYS A 134 -1.98 -29.90 -15.89
N ILE A 135 -2.13 -30.21 -14.61
CA ILE A 135 -1.04 -30.66 -13.74
C ILE A 135 -1.55 -31.68 -12.73
N LEU A 136 -0.68 -32.63 -12.35
CA LEU A 136 -0.97 -33.62 -11.32
C LEU A 136 -0.33 -33.17 -10.00
N GLN A 137 -1.16 -32.77 -9.05
CA GLN A 137 -0.76 -32.14 -7.79
C GLN A 137 -1.80 -32.40 -6.69
N THR A 138 -1.41 -32.22 -5.43
CA THR A 138 -2.34 -32.31 -4.30
C THR A 138 -3.29 -31.11 -4.26
N ARG A 139 -4.39 -31.20 -3.51
CA ARG A 139 -5.29 -30.05 -3.28
C ARG A 139 -4.57 -28.93 -2.53
N CYS A 140 -3.67 -29.26 -1.60
CA CYS A 140 -2.82 -28.32 -0.89
C CYS A 140 -1.94 -27.52 -1.85
N GLU A 141 -1.24 -28.20 -2.77
CA GLU A 141 -0.40 -27.56 -3.78
C GLU A 141 -1.23 -26.64 -4.69
N ALA A 142 -2.40 -27.11 -5.14
CA ALA A 142 -3.32 -26.32 -5.94
C ALA A 142 -3.79 -25.05 -5.20
N GLN A 143 -4.18 -25.16 -3.93
CA GLN A 143 -4.60 -24.03 -3.09
C GLN A 143 -3.46 -23.02 -2.91
N ARG A 144 -2.25 -23.48 -2.58
CA ARG A 144 -1.07 -22.61 -2.43
C ARG A 144 -0.72 -21.87 -3.72
N ARG A 145 -0.79 -22.55 -4.87
CA ARG A 145 -0.58 -21.91 -6.18
C ARG A 145 -1.70 -20.91 -6.50
N ASN A 146 -2.95 -21.21 -6.14
CA ASN A 146 -4.09 -20.31 -6.35
C ASN A 146 -4.00 -19.02 -5.53
N CYS A 147 -3.23 -18.98 -4.44
CA CYS A 147 -3.03 -17.78 -3.64
C CYS A 147 -2.47 -16.58 -4.45
N VAL A 148 -1.69 -16.84 -5.50
CA VAL A 148 -1.06 -15.80 -6.35
C VAL A 148 -1.66 -15.72 -7.76
N ARG A 149 -2.62 -16.60 -8.08
CA ARG A 149 -3.24 -16.64 -9.41
C ARG A 149 -4.46 -15.73 -9.46
N ASN A 150 -4.74 -15.20 -10.66
CA ASN A 150 -5.99 -14.49 -10.94
C ASN A 150 -7.17 -15.42 -10.62
N PRO A 151 -8.22 -14.96 -9.89
CA PRO A 151 -9.43 -15.73 -9.60
C PRO A 151 -10.06 -16.43 -10.81
N LEU A 152 -9.98 -15.81 -12.00
CA LEU A 152 -10.53 -16.38 -13.23
C LEU A 152 -9.68 -17.54 -13.80
N ASN A 153 -8.39 -17.62 -13.45
CA ASN A 153 -7.47 -18.63 -13.98
C ASN A 153 -6.89 -19.51 -12.87
N GLN A 154 -7.68 -19.83 -11.85
CA GLN A 154 -7.27 -20.74 -10.77
C GLN A 154 -7.27 -22.20 -11.22
N TRP A 155 -6.43 -23.01 -10.57
CA TRP A 155 -6.46 -24.46 -10.70
C TRP A 155 -7.75 -25.00 -10.10
N VAL A 156 -8.54 -25.67 -10.93
CA VAL A 156 -9.77 -26.37 -10.54
C VAL A 156 -9.63 -27.87 -10.79
N ARG A 157 -10.32 -28.70 -10.01
CA ARG A 157 -10.23 -30.15 -10.15
C ARG A 157 -10.76 -30.58 -11.53
N ALA A 158 -10.00 -31.45 -12.19
CA ALA A 158 -10.33 -32.03 -13.49
C ALA A 158 -10.44 -33.55 -13.38
N SER A 159 -10.95 -34.20 -14.42
CA SER A 159 -10.96 -35.65 -14.50
C SER A 159 -9.52 -36.18 -14.54
N GLN A 160 -9.23 -37.29 -13.86
CA GLN A 160 -7.90 -37.92 -13.89
C GLN A 160 -7.42 -38.20 -15.32
N TRP A 161 -8.35 -38.53 -16.21
CA TRP A 161 -8.08 -38.76 -17.63
C TRP A 161 -7.41 -37.57 -18.32
N SER A 162 -7.76 -36.34 -17.94
CA SER A 162 -7.19 -35.11 -18.50
C SER A 162 -5.68 -35.00 -18.26
N CYS A 163 -5.16 -35.69 -17.24
CA CYS A 163 -3.75 -35.78 -16.88
C CYS A 163 -3.14 -37.17 -17.17
N LYS A 164 -3.75 -38.02 -18.01
CA LYS A 164 -3.23 -39.37 -18.30
C LYS A 164 -1.78 -39.30 -18.78
N GLY A 165 -0.88 -40.02 -18.10
CA GLY A 165 0.56 -40.02 -18.39
C GLY A 165 1.36 -38.85 -17.75
N ASN A 166 0.72 -38.05 -16.90
CA ASN A 166 1.43 -37.08 -16.06
C ASN A 166 1.85 -37.75 -14.73
N VAL A 167 2.90 -37.23 -14.12
CA VAL A 167 3.44 -37.69 -12.83
C VAL A 167 3.28 -36.61 -11.76
N VAL A 168 3.18 -37.02 -10.49
CA VAL A 168 3.13 -36.10 -9.33
C VAL A 168 4.44 -35.30 -9.29
N GLY A 169 4.36 -33.98 -9.09
CA GLY A 169 5.53 -33.11 -9.14
C GLY A 169 6.08 -32.87 -10.55
N GLY A 170 5.44 -33.47 -11.58
CA GLY A 170 5.71 -33.14 -12.97
C GLY A 170 5.29 -31.71 -13.32
N GLY A 171 5.83 -31.20 -14.42
CA GLY A 171 5.50 -29.87 -14.92
C GLY A 171 4.05 -29.74 -15.42
N ILE A 172 3.65 -28.50 -15.66
CA ILE A 172 2.37 -28.15 -16.30
C ILE A 172 2.40 -28.66 -17.76
N ARG A 173 1.34 -29.32 -18.21
CA ARG A 173 1.18 -29.81 -19.60
C ARG A 173 -0.18 -29.40 -20.15
N ARG A 174 -0.43 -29.51 -21.46
CA ARG A 174 -1.80 -29.35 -21.98
C ARG A 174 -2.70 -30.47 -21.46
N CYS A 175 -3.94 -30.14 -21.11
CA CYS A 175 -4.95 -31.13 -20.80
C CYS A 175 -5.22 -32.00 -22.02
N ARG A 176 -5.37 -33.32 -21.78
CA ARG A 176 -5.90 -34.19 -22.82
C ARG A 176 -7.39 -33.90 -23.03
N THR A 177 -7.84 -33.93 -24.27
CA THR A 177 -9.25 -33.89 -24.66
C THR A 177 -9.74 -35.31 -24.89
N ARG A 178 -10.82 -35.74 -24.22
CA ARG A 178 -11.41 -37.06 -24.50
C ARG A 178 -11.82 -37.09 -25.97
N PRO A 179 -11.44 -38.12 -26.75
CA PRO A 179 -12.07 -38.31 -28.03
C PRO A 179 -13.56 -38.47 -27.78
N ILE A 180 -14.37 -37.64 -28.43
CA ILE A 180 -15.82 -37.82 -28.46
C ILE A 180 -16.01 -39.05 -29.35
N ILE A 181 -16.29 -40.20 -28.73
CA ILE A 181 -16.75 -41.35 -29.49
C ILE A 181 -18.20 -41.03 -29.83
N ILE A 182 -18.42 -40.50 -31.04
CA ILE A 182 -19.75 -40.45 -31.64
C ILE A 182 -20.07 -41.91 -31.96
N LYS A 183 -21.05 -42.47 -31.25
CA LYS A 183 -21.59 -43.79 -31.53
C LYS A 183 -22.72 -43.54 -32.53
N ASP A 184 -22.50 -43.93 -33.78
CA ASP A 184 -23.56 -44.01 -34.79
C ASP A 184 -24.64 -45.03 -34.37
#